data_AF-A0A954JY98-F1
#
_entry.id   AF-A0A954JY98-F1
#
_cell.length_a   1.000
_cell.length_b   1.000
_cell.length_c   1.000
_cell.angle_alpha   90.00
_cell.angle_beta   90.00
_cell.angle_gamma   90.00
#
_symmetry.space_group_name_H-M   'P 1'
#
loop_
_entity.id
_entity.type
_entity.pdbx_description
1 polymer ?
#
loop_
_entity_poly.entity_id
_entity_poly.type
_entity_poly.pdbx_seq_one_letter_code
_entity_poly.pdbx_strand_id
1 'polypeptide(L)'
;MSLILHLFLLQRIILSAFTPLAQTMVAPDDNFISEIGNLFGRALRQLNGDAQGREARAAVLQALNAPEQNLTPREADRKEHAARTKALASAIESWVNQTCELHAAQQDEVAQLFEKTLAAEAERYAKSHDNQRENRPFGETAPMLFVQPLSVGSKFSVALINSIRDAVLSEKQNEVLSAALAERADFQRAAFREFVVSLVDQELFLTEDQRNRMLEQFQSNSKQITLPFYAFVAQPHYLPYQPISDILSPRKADFLDERQKERLKDLTSRNGNGNENYIIFQASEGPEEWQETIKRAVVSQRKIYLHATAVRIGYLERSLKLSPEQVAWLTVASKGATTDALAEWKETTQATIQQMQEQMGQHRGQNFAFSAQNISIDGIDDNQIWANAVSSLKQGHRQDDRRGFIHRARAGSVVALLDQELWLLPQQRSGLLELTSGALPHNTSLSQWDQWIRELLLIAYPLHKTRDADVQAVLSESQLAVWQQLKSFFRWNQGNNYIEIPLKNQGGSFQVQLNE
;
A
#
# COMPACT_ATOMS: atom_id res chain seq x y z
N MET A 1 33.91 22.09 -3.07
CA MET A 1 32.47 21.76 -3.05
C MET A 1 31.82 22.55 -4.17
N SER A 2 31.30 21.85 -5.18
CA SER A 2 31.03 22.40 -6.51
C SER A 2 29.73 23.24 -6.57
N LEU A 3 29.77 24.30 -7.37
CA LEU A 3 28.64 25.16 -7.80
C LEU A 3 27.40 24.34 -8.23
N ILE A 4 27.64 23.12 -8.72
CA ILE A 4 26.65 22.13 -9.13
C ILE A 4 25.71 21.74 -7.98
N LEU A 5 26.22 21.58 -6.74
CA LEU A 5 25.38 21.22 -5.60
C LEU A 5 24.41 22.34 -5.21
N HIS A 6 24.81 23.60 -5.40
CA HIS A 6 23.96 24.77 -5.16
C HIS A 6 22.89 24.92 -6.24
N LEU A 7 23.21 24.60 -7.51
CA LEU A 7 22.24 24.55 -8.60
C LEU A 7 21.16 23.48 -8.38
N PHE A 8 21.52 22.29 -7.88
CA PHE A 8 20.56 21.23 -7.55
C PHE A 8 19.63 21.61 -6.39
N LEU A 9 20.16 22.30 -5.37
CA LEU A 9 19.37 22.80 -4.25
C LEU A 9 18.43 23.95 -4.70
N LEU A 10 18.91 24.88 -5.53
CA LEU A 10 18.07 25.95 -6.07
C LEU A 10 16.97 25.41 -6.98
N GLN A 11 17.27 24.43 -7.83
CA GLN A 11 16.28 23.84 -8.74
C GLN A 11 15.17 23.10 -7.97
N ARG A 12 15.52 22.42 -6.86
CA ARG A 12 14.53 21.80 -5.97
C ARG A 12 13.69 22.82 -5.20
N ILE A 13 14.28 23.93 -4.76
CA ILE A 13 13.55 25.04 -4.11
C ILE A 13 12.60 25.73 -5.11
N ILE A 14 13.03 25.92 -6.36
CA ILE A 14 12.18 26.47 -7.44
C ILE A 14 11.00 25.53 -7.75
N LEU A 15 11.25 24.23 -7.89
CA LEU A 15 10.18 23.26 -8.17
C LEU A 15 9.17 23.12 -7.04
N SER A 16 9.57 23.37 -5.79
CA SER A 16 8.68 23.29 -4.62
C SER A 16 7.97 24.61 -4.28
N ALA A 17 8.54 25.77 -4.65
CA ALA A 17 7.90 27.07 -4.45
C ALA A 17 6.89 27.45 -5.55
N PHE A 18 7.04 26.93 -6.77
CA PHE A 18 6.22 27.34 -7.92
C PHE A 18 5.14 26.35 -8.36
N THR A 19 5.16 25.09 -7.89
CA THR A 19 4.06 24.15 -8.13
C THR A 19 2.72 24.59 -7.52
N PRO A 20 2.64 25.29 -6.37
CA PRO A 20 1.36 25.73 -5.82
C PRO A 20 0.79 27.00 -6.48
N LEU A 21 1.64 27.86 -7.05
CA LEU A 21 1.22 29.16 -7.62
C LEU A 21 0.75 29.07 -9.07
N ALA A 22 1.18 28.05 -9.82
CA ALA A 22 0.73 27.85 -11.19
C ALA A 22 -0.75 27.39 -11.30
N GLN A 23 -1.35 26.92 -10.22
CA GLN A 23 -2.72 26.38 -10.22
C GLN A 23 -3.79 27.38 -9.76
N THR A 24 -3.43 28.60 -9.35
CA THR A 24 -4.38 29.60 -8.82
C THR A 24 -4.45 30.94 -9.55
N MET A 25 -3.66 31.18 -10.61
CA MET A 25 -3.72 32.45 -11.34
C MET A 25 -4.54 32.33 -12.64
N VAL A 26 -5.76 32.86 -12.61
CA VAL A 26 -6.50 33.29 -13.81
C VAL A 26 -5.82 34.56 -14.31
N ALA A 27 -5.18 34.46 -15.49
CA ALA A 27 -4.38 35.46 -16.19
C ALA A 27 -3.10 35.91 -15.46
N PRO A 28 -1.90 35.63 -16.01
CA PRO A 28 -0.68 36.18 -15.46
C PRO A 28 -0.63 37.68 -15.77
N ASP A 29 -0.60 38.50 -14.73
CA ASP A 29 -0.20 39.90 -14.88
C ASP A 29 1.28 39.88 -15.31
N ASP A 30 1.58 40.32 -16.53
CA ASP A 30 2.93 40.26 -17.13
C ASP A 30 3.98 40.95 -16.24
N ASN A 31 3.54 41.86 -15.36
CA ASN A 31 4.36 42.49 -14.35
C ASN A 31 4.84 41.53 -13.25
N PHE A 32 4.06 40.52 -12.84
CA PHE A 32 4.44 39.59 -11.78
C PHE A 32 5.48 38.57 -12.24
N ILE A 33 5.32 38.03 -13.45
CA ILE A 33 6.31 37.14 -14.06
C ILE A 33 7.59 37.92 -14.40
N SER A 34 7.47 39.17 -14.85
CA SER A 34 8.60 40.08 -15.05
C SER A 34 9.31 40.44 -13.74
N GLU A 35 8.59 40.72 -12.65
CA GLU A 35 9.16 41.01 -11.34
C GLU A 35 9.89 39.80 -10.76
N ILE A 36 9.32 38.60 -10.89
CA ILE A 36 9.94 37.34 -10.48
C ILE A 36 11.18 37.06 -11.33
N GLY A 37 11.09 37.19 -12.66
CA GLY A 37 12.22 37.08 -13.58
C GLY A 37 13.33 38.09 -13.26
N ASN A 38 12.98 39.32 -12.87
CA ASN A 38 13.91 40.36 -12.44
C ASN A 38 14.49 40.11 -11.04
N LEU A 39 13.76 39.45 -10.14
CA LEU A 39 14.24 39.02 -8.82
C LEU A 39 15.24 37.87 -8.95
N PHE A 40 14.95 36.87 -9.78
CA PHE A 40 15.87 35.77 -10.08
C PHE A 40 17.07 36.22 -10.90
N GLY A 41 16.86 37.08 -11.89
CA GLY A 41 17.92 37.70 -12.68
C GLY A 41 18.83 38.61 -11.85
N ARG A 42 18.34 39.19 -10.75
CA ARG A 42 19.16 39.91 -9.75
C ARG A 42 19.89 38.96 -8.81
N ALA A 43 19.22 37.91 -8.32
CA ALA A 43 19.83 36.88 -7.47
C ALA A 43 20.98 36.11 -8.15
N LEU A 44 20.83 35.77 -9.44
CA LEU A 44 21.87 35.11 -10.23
C LEU A 44 23.04 36.05 -10.57
N ARG A 45 22.77 37.34 -10.84
CA ARG A 45 23.81 38.35 -11.05
C ARG A 45 24.57 38.67 -9.76
N GLN A 46 23.93 38.58 -8.59
CA GLN A 46 24.55 38.77 -7.28
C GLN A 46 25.28 37.52 -6.77
N LEU A 47 24.93 36.31 -7.20
CA LEU A 47 25.74 35.11 -6.94
C LEU A 47 27.07 35.10 -7.70
N ASN A 48 27.15 35.87 -8.80
CA ASN A 48 28.39 36.11 -9.56
C ASN A 48 29.20 37.32 -9.05
N GLY A 49 28.74 38.05 -8.03
CA GLY A 49 29.40 39.23 -7.49
C GLY A 49 29.41 39.23 -5.97
N ASP A 50 30.57 39.00 -5.36
CA ASP A 50 30.80 39.07 -3.93
C ASP A 50 30.34 40.43 -3.35
N ALA A 51 29.22 40.41 -2.63
CA ALA A 51 28.90 41.18 -1.41
C ALA A 51 27.39 41.51 -1.34
N GLN A 52 26.58 40.59 -0.79
CA GLN A 52 25.35 40.89 0.02
C GLN A 52 24.58 39.61 0.42
N GLY A 53 25.28 38.60 0.93
CA GLY A 53 24.69 37.30 1.35
C GLY A 53 23.79 37.32 2.61
N ARG A 54 23.36 38.49 3.11
CA ARG A 54 22.50 38.59 4.32
C ARG A 54 21.02 38.81 4.01
N GLU A 55 20.67 39.54 2.96
CA GLU A 55 19.26 39.80 2.62
C GLU A 55 18.58 38.61 1.93
N ALA A 56 19.28 37.89 1.05
CA ALA A 56 18.75 36.68 0.42
C ALA A 56 18.52 35.54 1.43
N ARG A 57 19.34 35.47 2.49
CA ARG A 57 19.15 34.50 3.58
C ARG A 57 17.93 34.85 4.42
N ALA A 58 17.63 36.14 4.61
CA ALA A 58 16.43 36.61 5.29
C ALA A 58 15.15 36.35 4.48
N ALA A 59 15.17 36.50 3.15
CA ALA A 59 14.04 36.20 2.28
C ALA A 59 13.73 34.69 2.19
N VAL A 60 14.74 33.83 2.13
CA VAL A 60 14.57 32.37 2.19
C VAL A 60 14.11 31.92 3.57
N LEU A 61 14.62 32.54 4.65
CA LEU A 61 14.12 32.30 6.00
C LEU A 61 12.69 32.84 6.21
N GLN A 62 12.27 33.90 5.51
CA GLN A 62 10.88 34.37 5.49
C GLN A 62 9.96 33.45 4.70
N ALA A 63 10.42 32.87 3.59
CA ALA A 63 9.67 31.86 2.83
C ALA A 63 9.56 30.52 3.60
N LEU A 64 10.57 30.16 4.39
CA LEU A 64 10.52 29.03 5.34
C LEU A 64 9.63 29.34 6.58
N ASN A 65 9.37 30.62 6.85
CA ASN A 65 8.43 31.10 7.86
C ASN A 65 7.09 31.54 7.24
N ALA A 66 6.76 31.11 6.02
CA ALA A 66 5.41 31.29 5.49
C ALA A 66 4.43 30.67 6.51
N PRO A 67 3.37 31.39 6.92
CA PRO A 67 2.46 30.89 7.93
C PRO A 67 1.93 29.54 7.45
N GLU A 68 2.23 28.49 8.22
CA GLU A 68 1.60 27.19 8.04
C GLU A 68 0.10 27.44 7.91
N GLN A 69 -0.48 27.11 6.76
CA GLN A 69 -1.91 27.20 6.58
C GLN A 69 -2.52 26.13 7.49
N ASN A 70 -2.87 26.56 8.70
CA ASN A 70 -3.58 25.77 9.69
C ASN A 70 -5.00 25.51 9.17
N LEU A 71 -5.14 24.48 8.35
CA LEU A 71 -6.42 24.10 7.77
C LEU A 71 -7.27 23.40 8.83
N THR A 72 -8.43 23.98 9.12
CA THR A 72 -9.46 23.39 9.97
C THR A 72 -10.41 22.51 9.15
N PRO A 73 -11.06 21.50 9.74
CA PRO A 73 -11.97 20.63 9.00
C PRO A 73 -13.21 21.38 8.49
N ARG A 74 -13.60 21.10 7.25
CA ARG A 74 -14.82 21.67 6.65
C ARG A 74 -16.07 21.01 7.25
N GLU A 75 -17.25 21.59 7.02
CA GLU A 75 -18.51 21.01 7.51
C GLU A 75 -18.76 19.58 7.01
N ALA A 76 -18.46 19.31 5.74
CA ALA A 76 -18.54 17.96 5.18
C ALA A 76 -17.60 16.97 5.91
N ASP A 77 -16.36 17.39 6.22
CA ASP A 77 -15.40 16.57 6.97
C ASP A 77 -15.90 16.28 8.38
N ARG A 78 -16.45 17.29 9.06
CA ARG A 78 -17.01 17.13 10.41
C ARG A 78 -18.19 16.16 10.42
N LYS A 79 -19.08 16.24 9.42
CA LYS A 79 -20.22 15.34 9.27
C LYS A 79 -19.78 13.90 8.99
N GLU A 80 -18.83 13.72 8.07
CA GLU A 80 -18.25 12.41 7.74
C GLU A 80 -17.57 11.79 8.96
N HIS A 81 -16.73 12.56 9.65
CA HIS A 81 -16.06 12.14 10.88
C HIS A 81 -17.06 11.77 11.98
N ALA A 82 -18.06 12.61 12.25
CA ALA A 82 -19.08 12.33 13.25
C ALA A 82 -19.84 11.03 12.94
N ALA A 83 -20.21 10.80 11.67
CA ALA A 83 -20.90 9.58 11.25
C ALA A 83 -20.03 8.32 11.44
N ARG A 84 -18.74 8.39 11.09
CA ARG A 84 -17.78 7.27 11.22
C ARG A 84 -17.46 6.97 12.68
N THR A 85 -17.20 8.00 13.48
CA THR A 85 -16.93 7.85 14.92
C THR A 85 -18.15 7.31 15.65
N LYS A 86 -19.37 7.77 15.34
CA LYS A 86 -20.60 7.22 15.92
C LYS A 86 -20.76 5.73 15.62
N ALA A 87 -20.59 5.32 14.36
CA ALA A 87 -20.74 3.92 13.99
C ALA A 87 -19.68 3.02 14.65
N LEU A 88 -18.42 3.46 14.66
CA LEU A 88 -17.33 2.76 15.37
C LEU A 88 -17.64 2.62 16.86
N ALA A 89 -18.10 3.70 17.49
CA ALA A 89 -18.45 3.71 18.90
C ALA A 89 -19.60 2.72 19.20
N SER A 90 -20.62 2.64 18.34
CA SER A 90 -21.74 1.71 18.51
C SER A 90 -21.33 0.24 18.31
N ALA A 91 -20.34 -0.02 17.43
CA ALA A 91 -19.74 -1.34 17.31
C ALA A 91 -18.96 -1.72 18.58
N ILE A 92 -18.18 -0.79 19.14
CA ILE A 92 -17.46 -0.98 20.42
C ILE A 92 -18.44 -1.25 21.56
N GLU A 93 -19.47 -0.43 21.71
CA GLU A 93 -20.49 -0.58 22.75
C GLU A 93 -21.15 -1.96 22.68
N SER A 94 -21.61 -2.35 21.48
CA SER A 94 -22.22 -3.66 21.25
C SER A 94 -21.27 -4.81 21.58
N TRP A 95 -19.99 -4.67 21.21
CA TRP A 95 -18.96 -5.68 21.49
C TRP A 95 -18.64 -5.79 22.98
N VAL A 96 -18.48 -4.66 23.69
CA VAL A 96 -18.23 -4.67 25.14
C VAL A 96 -19.43 -5.24 25.88
N ASN A 97 -20.65 -4.87 25.49
CA ASN A 97 -21.88 -5.38 26.09
C ASN A 97 -21.95 -6.91 26.03
N GLN A 98 -21.70 -7.48 24.84
CA GLN A 98 -21.70 -8.93 24.64
C GLN A 98 -20.53 -9.62 25.33
N THR A 99 -19.33 -9.03 25.30
CA THR A 99 -18.11 -9.64 25.86
C THR A 99 -18.11 -9.66 27.38
N CYS A 100 -18.59 -8.59 28.01
CA CYS A 100 -18.57 -8.41 29.47
C CYS A 100 -19.91 -8.77 30.14
N GLU A 101 -20.92 -9.17 29.35
CA GLU A 101 -22.28 -9.48 29.78
C GLU A 101 -22.85 -8.38 30.69
N LEU A 102 -22.87 -7.14 30.17
CA LEU A 102 -23.30 -5.99 30.97
C LEU A 102 -24.78 -6.09 31.31
N HIS A 103 -25.13 -5.80 32.57
CA HIS A 103 -26.52 -5.69 32.98
C HIS A 103 -27.11 -4.32 32.61
N ALA A 104 -28.45 -4.17 32.66
CA ALA A 104 -29.15 -2.97 32.20
C ALA A 104 -28.59 -1.64 32.75
N ALA A 105 -28.34 -1.55 34.06
CA ALA A 105 -27.77 -0.32 34.62
C ALA A 105 -26.35 0.01 34.09
N GLN A 106 -25.51 -1.00 33.86
CA GLN A 106 -24.20 -0.81 33.23
C GLN A 106 -24.34 -0.40 31.75
N GLN A 107 -25.30 -0.96 31.04
CA GLN A 107 -25.59 -0.58 29.66
C GLN A 107 -26.00 0.90 29.57
N ASP A 108 -26.86 1.37 30.50
CA ASP A 108 -27.26 2.78 30.58
C ASP A 108 -26.07 3.70 30.88
N GLU A 109 -25.16 3.29 31.78
CA GLU A 109 -23.93 4.03 32.07
C GLU A 109 -22.99 4.10 30.86
N VAL A 110 -22.80 2.99 30.13
CA VAL A 110 -22.01 2.98 28.89
C VAL A 110 -22.63 3.91 27.84
N ALA A 111 -23.95 3.90 27.66
CA ALA A 111 -24.64 4.77 26.72
C ALA A 111 -24.46 6.27 27.05
N GLN A 112 -24.51 6.64 28.33
CA GLN A 112 -24.21 8.01 28.77
C GLN A 112 -22.75 8.40 28.49
N LEU A 113 -21.83 7.47 28.75
CA LEU A 113 -20.40 7.67 28.55
C LEU A 113 -20.05 7.80 27.05
N PHE A 114 -20.75 7.04 26.22
CA PHE A 114 -20.71 7.10 24.76
C PHE A 114 -21.08 8.50 24.24
N GLU A 115 -22.24 9.04 24.62
CA GLU A 115 -22.70 10.37 24.17
C GLU A 115 -21.71 11.46 24.60
N LYS A 116 -21.21 11.39 25.84
CA LYS A 116 -20.20 12.33 26.35
C LYS A 116 -18.89 12.26 25.54
N THR A 117 -18.42 11.05 25.24
CA THR A 117 -17.16 10.85 24.52
C THR A 117 -17.28 11.28 23.05
N LEU A 118 -18.43 11.03 22.41
CA LEU A 118 -18.70 11.51 21.06
C LEU A 118 -18.74 13.03 20.97
N ALA A 119 -19.39 13.71 21.92
CA ALA A 119 -19.42 15.16 21.97
C ALA A 119 -18.01 15.76 22.11
N ALA A 120 -17.21 15.22 23.03
CA ALA A 120 -15.82 15.64 23.22
C ALA A 120 -14.97 15.39 21.97
N GLU A 121 -15.15 14.26 21.29
CA GLU A 121 -14.44 13.95 20.06
C GLU A 121 -14.82 14.89 18.90
N ALA A 122 -16.11 15.20 18.75
CA ALA A 122 -16.57 16.14 17.75
C ALA A 122 -15.97 17.54 17.96
N GLU A 123 -15.89 18.00 19.21
CA GLU A 123 -15.25 19.26 19.57
C GLU A 123 -13.74 19.23 19.29
N ARG A 124 -13.05 18.15 19.69
CA ARG A 124 -11.62 17.94 19.43
C ARG A 124 -11.33 17.99 17.94
N TYR A 125 -12.11 17.27 17.14
CA TYR A 125 -11.94 17.23 15.69
C TYR A 125 -12.17 18.60 15.07
N ALA A 126 -13.24 19.30 15.45
CA ALA A 126 -13.54 20.64 14.93
C ALA A 126 -12.42 21.67 15.21
N LYS A 127 -11.63 21.47 16.26
CA LYS A 127 -10.47 22.31 16.62
C LYS A 127 -9.13 21.74 16.14
N SER A 128 -9.13 20.61 15.43
CA SER A 128 -7.90 20.03 14.91
C SER A 128 -7.34 20.89 13.77
N HIS A 129 -6.02 20.97 13.69
CA HIS A 129 -5.31 21.68 12.63
C HIS A 129 -4.37 20.69 11.95
N ASP A 130 -4.43 20.62 10.62
CA ASP A 130 -3.59 19.74 9.82
C ASP A 130 -3.17 20.44 8.53
N ASN A 131 -1.90 20.85 8.49
CA ASN A 131 -1.30 21.58 7.37
C ASN A 131 -1.21 20.74 6.09
N GLN A 132 -1.42 19.41 6.18
CA GLN A 132 -1.41 18.51 5.04
C GLN A 132 -2.80 18.01 4.63
N ARG A 133 -3.88 18.51 5.26
CA ARG A 133 -5.24 18.01 5.07
C ARG A 133 -5.68 17.97 3.60
N GLU A 134 -5.36 19.01 2.84
CA GLU A 134 -5.69 19.12 1.40
C GLU A 134 -4.72 18.33 0.50
N ASN A 135 -3.53 17.97 0.99
CA ASN A 135 -2.53 17.26 0.20
C ASN A 135 -2.65 15.73 0.31
N ARG A 136 -3.41 15.22 1.29
CA ARG A 136 -3.61 13.77 1.47
C ARG A 136 -4.53 13.21 0.37
N PRO A 137 -4.15 12.10 -0.29
CA PRO A 137 -5.01 11.46 -1.29
C PRO A 137 -6.31 10.92 -0.70
N PHE A 138 -6.22 10.36 0.51
CA PHE A 138 -7.35 9.84 1.28
C PHE A 138 -7.58 10.68 2.54
N GLY A 139 -8.85 10.84 2.91
CA GLY A 139 -9.24 11.49 4.16
C GLY A 139 -8.92 10.63 5.39
N GLU A 140 -8.87 11.26 6.56
CA GLU A 140 -8.62 10.58 7.86
C GLU A 140 -9.69 9.55 8.23
N THR A 141 -10.86 9.63 7.62
CA THR A 141 -12.03 8.77 7.78
C THR A 141 -12.08 7.60 6.80
N ALA A 142 -11.13 7.54 5.86
CA ALA A 142 -11.06 6.47 4.85
C ALA A 142 -10.89 5.09 5.52
N PRO A 143 -11.43 4.02 4.91
CA PRO A 143 -11.31 2.66 5.42
C PRO A 143 -9.87 2.29 5.80
N MET A 144 -9.69 1.58 6.91
CA MET A 144 -8.41 1.19 7.52
C MET A 144 -7.57 2.36 8.08
N LEU A 145 -7.45 3.47 7.34
CA LEU A 145 -6.70 4.65 7.79
C LEU A 145 -7.36 5.33 9.00
N PHE A 146 -8.68 5.16 9.15
CA PHE A 146 -9.43 5.68 10.28
C PHE A 146 -9.11 4.99 11.61
N VAL A 147 -8.73 3.71 11.59
CA VAL A 147 -8.51 2.88 12.79
C VAL A 147 -7.09 2.30 12.92
N GLN A 148 -6.20 2.58 11.97
CA GLN A 148 -4.78 2.22 12.09
C GLN A 148 -4.13 2.80 13.37
N PRO A 149 -3.04 2.22 13.89
CA PRO A 149 -2.29 2.78 15.01
C PRO A 149 -2.06 4.29 14.87
N LEU A 150 -2.34 5.03 15.96
CA LEU A 150 -2.20 6.49 16.08
C LEU A 150 -3.20 7.34 15.26
N SER A 151 -4.11 6.71 14.50
CA SER A 151 -5.22 7.40 13.81
C SER A 151 -6.26 7.97 14.79
N VAL A 152 -7.17 8.78 14.24
CA VAL A 152 -8.22 9.45 15.00
C VAL A 152 -9.18 8.43 15.62
N GLY A 153 -9.66 7.46 14.85
CA GLY A 153 -10.55 6.39 15.32
C GLY A 153 -9.86 5.42 16.28
N SER A 154 -8.56 5.11 16.07
CA SER A 154 -7.79 4.30 17.02
C SER A 154 -7.66 4.97 18.39
N LYS A 155 -7.24 6.25 18.41
CA LYS A 155 -7.14 7.05 19.65
C LYS A 155 -8.49 7.18 20.36
N PHE A 156 -9.55 7.41 19.59
CA PHE A 156 -10.91 7.45 20.12
C PHE A 156 -11.32 6.11 20.76
N SER A 157 -11.09 5.00 20.07
CA SER A 157 -11.44 3.66 20.55
C SER A 157 -10.72 3.33 21.86
N VAL A 158 -9.42 3.61 21.94
CA VAL A 158 -8.64 3.40 23.17
C VAL A 158 -9.17 4.24 24.33
N ALA A 159 -9.49 5.52 24.08
CA ALA A 159 -10.05 6.40 25.10
C ALA A 159 -11.42 5.93 25.61
N LEU A 160 -12.30 5.49 24.69
CA LEU A 160 -13.62 4.96 25.03
C LEU A 160 -13.49 3.67 25.87
N ILE A 161 -12.66 2.72 25.43
CA ILE A 161 -12.43 1.47 26.16
C ILE A 161 -11.87 1.75 27.56
N ASN A 162 -10.88 2.61 27.70
CA ASN A 162 -10.31 2.95 29.02
C ASN A 162 -11.37 3.60 29.93
N SER A 163 -12.21 4.47 29.37
CA SER A 163 -13.28 5.11 30.15
C SER A 163 -14.33 4.11 30.63
N ILE A 164 -14.68 3.11 29.82
CA ILE A 164 -15.58 2.02 30.23
C ILE A 164 -14.94 1.16 31.33
N ARG A 165 -13.66 0.81 31.18
CA ARG A 165 -12.89 0.03 32.17
C ARG A 165 -12.86 0.67 33.54
N ASP A 166 -12.62 1.97 33.58
CA ASP A 166 -12.42 2.72 34.80
C ASP A 166 -13.74 3.08 35.49
N ALA A 167 -14.81 3.32 34.72
CA ALA A 167 -16.06 3.87 35.25
C ALA A 167 -17.18 2.85 35.45
N VAL A 168 -17.24 1.77 34.64
CA VAL A 168 -18.44 0.90 34.57
C VAL A 168 -18.16 -0.55 34.98
N LEU A 169 -16.98 -1.07 34.62
CA LEU A 169 -16.71 -2.49 34.75
C LEU A 169 -16.24 -2.88 36.15
N SER A 170 -16.75 -4.01 36.64
CA SER A 170 -16.18 -4.68 37.82
C SER A 170 -14.77 -5.23 37.52
N GLU A 171 -14.01 -5.57 38.58
CA GLU A 171 -12.68 -6.18 38.44
C GLU A 171 -12.72 -7.46 37.57
N LYS A 172 -13.71 -8.34 37.80
CA LYS A 172 -13.89 -9.56 37.01
C LYS A 172 -14.22 -9.26 35.53
N GLN A 173 -15.08 -8.28 35.25
CA GLN A 173 -15.37 -7.87 33.88
C GLN A 173 -14.15 -7.23 33.20
N ASN A 174 -13.32 -6.51 33.96
CA ASN A 174 -12.06 -5.96 33.49
C ASN A 174 -11.06 -7.05 33.08
N GLU A 175 -11.00 -8.17 33.81
CA GLU A 175 -10.20 -9.34 33.42
C GLU A 175 -10.71 -9.96 32.12
N VAL A 176 -12.03 -10.16 32.00
CA VAL A 176 -12.67 -10.70 30.78
C VAL A 176 -12.39 -9.80 29.58
N LEU A 177 -12.58 -8.48 29.73
CA LEU A 177 -12.30 -7.51 28.67
C LEU A 177 -10.82 -7.52 28.28
N SER A 178 -9.90 -7.61 29.24
CA SER A 178 -8.46 -7.67 28.98
C SER A 178 -8.08 -8.91 28.18
N ALA A 179 -8.65 -10.07 28.54
CA ALA A 179 -8.44 -11.32 27.82
C ALA A 179 -9.00 -11.24 26.38
N ALA A 180 -10.19 -10.66 26.20
CA ALA A 180 -10.80 -10.49 24.89
C ALA A 180 -10.04 -9.50 23.99
N LEU A 181 -9.51 -8.40 24.55
CA LEU A 181 -8.65 -7.47 23.83
C LEU A 181 -7.33 -8.12 23.40
N ALA A 182 -6.73 -8.95 24.27
CA ALA A 182 -5.52 -9.69 23.97
C ALA A 182 -5.76 -10.72 22.84
N GLU A 183 -6.85 -11.50 22.94
CA GLU A 183 -7.27 -12.46 21.92
C GLU A 183 -7.49 -11.78 20.57
N ARG A 184 -8.21 -10.65 20.56
CA ARG A 184 -8.44 -9.87 19.33
C ARG A 184 -7.13 -9.38 18.72
N ALA A 185 -6.22 -8.85 19.53
CA ALA A 185 -4.90 -8.41 19.06
C ALA A 185 -4.03 -9.56 18.56
N ASP A 186 -4.15 -10.76 19.14
CA ASP A 186 -3.47 -11.97 18.71
C ASP A 186 -3.99 -12.46 17.35
N PHE A 187 -5.32 -12.50 17.19
CA PHE A 187 -5.96 -12.83 15.92
C PHE A 187 -5.50 -11.90 14.79
N GLN A 188 -5.58 -10.58 15.00
CA GLN A 188 -5.19 -9.59 13.98
C GLN A 188 -3.70 -9.73 13.62
N ARG A 189 -2.82 -9.83 14.62
CA ARG A 189 -1.38 -9.99 14.38
C ARG A 189 -1.07 -11.31 13.66
N ALA A 190 -1.75 -12.40 14.00
CA ALA A 190 -1.57 -13.68 13.30
C ALA A 190 -1.97 -13.58 11.83
N ALA A 191 -3.15 -13.03 11.53
CA ALA A 191 -3.63 -12.83 10.17
C ALA A 191 -2.71 -11.93 9.33
N PHE A 192 -2.21 -10.83 9.91
CA PHE A 192 -1.27 -9.95 9.21
C PHE A 192 0.10 -10.61 8.98
N ARG A 193 0.61 -11.40 9.94
CA ARG A 193 1.84 -12.18 9.74
C ARG A 193 1.69 -13.17 8.58
N GLU A 194 0.61 -13.95 8.56
CA GLU A 194 0.33 -14.89 7.47
C GLU A 194 0.23 -14.20 6.13
N PHE A 195 -0.44 -13.06 6.07
CA PHE A 195 -0.53 -12.27 4.86
C PHE A 195 0.82 -11.77 4.37
N VAL A 196 1.66 -11.24 5.25
CA VAL A 196 3.02 -10.82 4.89
C VAL A 196 3.85 -12.01 4.39
N VAL A 197 3.75 -13.18 5.03
CA VAL A 197 4.38 -14.41 4.53
C VAL A 197 3.86 -14.77 3.14
N SER A 198 2.56 -14.59 2.87
CA SER A 198 1.99 -14.82 1.55
C SER A 198 2.53 -13.87 0.46
N LEU A 199 2.87 -12.63 0.82
CA LEU A 199 3.53 -11.69 -0.11
C LEU A 199 4.95 -12.17 -0.44
N VAL A 200 5.68 -12.70 0.55
CA VAL A 200 7.01 -13.27 0.33
C VAL A 200 6.90 -14.58 -0.46
N ASP A 201 5.89 -15.41 -0.19
CA ASP A 201 5.64 -16.66 -0.93
C ASP A 201 5.32 -16.40 -2.40
N GLN A 202 4.53 -15.36 -2.70
CA GLN A 202 4.26 -14.93 -4.08
C GLN A 202 5.53 -14.73 -4.91
N GLU A 203 6.58 -14.18 -4.29
CA GLU A 203 7.87 -13.92 -4.94
C GLU A 203 8.86 -15.10 -4.87
N LEU A 204 8.93 -15.81 -3.75
CA LEU A 204 9.99 -16.78 -3.46
C LEU A 204 9.57 -18.25 -3.61
N PHE A 205 8.28 -18.51 -3.86
CA PHE A 205 7.72 -19.85 -4.01
C PHE A 205 8.14 -20.77 -2.85
N LEU A 206 7.65 -20.44 -1.66
CA LEU A 206 8.00 -21.12 -0.42
C LEU A 206 7.33 -22.49 -0.32
N THR A 207 8.04 -23.45 0.29
CA THR A 207 7.42 -24.69 0.77
C THR A 207 6.65 -24.44 2.08
N GLU A 208 5.82 -25.40 2.50
CA GLU A 208 5.10 -25.33 3.78
C GLU A 208 6.07 -25.16 4.96
N ASP A 209 7.13 -25.97 5.03
CA ASP A 209 8.17 -25.84 6.06
C ASP A 209 8.80 -24.45 6.09
N GLN A 210 9.04 -23.86 4.92
CA GLN A 210 9.63 -22.51 4.82
C GLN A 210 8.64 -21.43 5.28
N ARG A 211 7.34 -21.57 4.97
CA ARG A 211 6.30 -20.68 5.48
C ARG A 211 6.24 -20.72 7.01
N ASN A 212 6.23 -21.92 7.59
CA ASN A 212 6.15 -22.10 9.04
C ASN A 212 7.36 -21.49 9.76
N ARG A 213 8.58 -21.73 9.25
CA ARG A 213 9.79 -21.11 9.79
C ARG A 213 9.78 -19.58 9.68
N MET A 214 9.24 -19.04 8.58
CA MET A 214 9.11 -17.59 8.44
C MET A 214 8.08 -17.01 9.42
N LEU A 215 6.97 -17.72 9.68
CA LEU A 215 5.99 -17.33 10.70
C LEU A 215 6.62 -17.30 12.10
N GLU A 216 7.38 -18.34 12.47
CA GLU A 216 8.13 -18.41 13.73
C GLU A 216 9.13 -17.25 13.85
N GLN A 217 9.84 -16.95 12.77
CA GLN A 217 10.78 -15.83 12.71
C GLN A 217 10.07 -14.48 12.92
N PHE A 218 8.92 -14.26 12.27
CA PHE A 218 8.15 -13.02 12.44
C PHE A 218 7.49 -12.91 13.82
N GLN A 219 7.12 -14.03 14.43
CA GLN A 219 6.59 -14.05 15.79
C GLN A 219 7.65 -13.69 16.84
N SER A 220 8.89 -14.13 16.64
CA SER A 220 10.02 -13.88 17.55
C SER A 220 10.74 -12.55 17.30
N ASN A 221 10.39 -11.83 16.23
CA ASN A 221 11.02 -10.54 15.90
C ASN A 221 10.58 -9.43 16.87
N SER A 222 11.50 -8.52 17.19
CA SER A 222 11.21 -7.40 18.11
C SER A 222 10.25 -6.38 17.50
N LYS A 223 10.26 -6.24 16.17
CA LYS A 223 9.26 -5.47 15.43
C LYS A 223 8.06 -6.36 15.14
N GLN A 224 6.97 -6.14 15.88
CA GLN A 224 5.73 -6.85 15.64
C GLN A 224 5.06 -6.36 14.36
N ILE A 225 4.56 -7.30 13.56
CA ILE A 225 3.71 -7.02 12.40
C ILE A 225 2.31 -6.73 12.94
N THR A 226 1.94 -5.45 12.97
CA THR A 226 0.65 -4.96 13.49
C THR A 226 -0.30 -4.48 12.42
N LEU A 227 0.17 -4.39 11.17
CA LEU A 227 -0.59 -3.97 9.99
C LEU A 227 -0.16 -4.80 8.77
N PRO A 228 -1.00 -4.93 7.73
CA PRO A 228 -0.66 -5.65 6.51
C PRO A 228 0.07 -4.80 5.45
N PHE A 229 0.34 -3.51 5.71
CA PHE A 229 0.93 -2.57 4.74
C PHE A 229 2.43 -2.82 4.52
N TYR A 230 2.77 -3.93 3.87
CA TYR A 230 4.12 -4.28 3.47
C TYR A 230 4.23 -4.48 1.96
N ALA A 231 5.36 -4.08 1.39
CA ALA A 231 5.70 -4.35 0.00
C ALA A 231 7.21 -4.49 -0.15
N PHE A 232 7.68 -5.19 -1.18
CA PHE A 232 9.12 -5.14 -1.51
C PHE A 232 9.52 -3.75 -2.04
N VAL A 233 8.62 -3.08 -2.76
CA VAL A 233 8.74 -1.69 -3.22
C VAL A 233 7.73 -0.84 -2.47
N ALA A 234 8.12 -0.33 -1.31
CA ALA A 234 7.19 0.45 -0.49
C ALA A 234 6.98 1.86 -1.07
N GLN A 235 5.71 2.18 -1.36
CA GLN A 235 5.30 3.48 -1.84
C GLN A 235 4.25 4.10 -0.90
N PRO A 236 4.67 4.92 0.09
CA PRO A 236 3.79 5.38 1.15
C PRO A 236 2.83 6.51 0.74
N HIS A 237 2.62 6.73 -0.57
CA HIS A 237 1.87 7.89 -1.06
C HIS A 237 0.37 7.79 -0.72
N TYR A 238 -0.24 6.62 -0.95
CA TYR A 238 -1.68 6.40 -0.76
C TYR A 238 -1.97 5.67 0.55
N LEU A 239 -1.29 4.54 0.79
CA LEU A 239 -1.33 3.78 2.03
C LEU A 239 0.07 3.74 2.65
N PRO A 240 0.22 3.61 3.98
CA PRO A 240 1.50 3.72 4.67
C PRO A 240 2.36 2.45 4.54
N TYR A 241 2.67 2.04 3.31
CA TYR A 241 3.49 0.86 3.05
C TYR A 241 4.88 0.98 3.64
N GLN A 242 5.31 -0.10 4.30
CA GLN A 242 6.66 -0.31 4.80
C GLN A 242 7.37 -1.34 3.93
N PRO A 243 8.70 -1.21 3.73
CA PRO A 243 9.44 -2.18 2.95
C PRO A 243 9.56 -3.49 3.74
N ILE A 244 9.34 -4.64 3.08
CA ILE A 244 9.52 -5.97 3.69
C ILE A 244 10.93 -6.14 4.28
N SER A 245 11.93 -5.44 3.73
CA SER A 245 13.30 -5.42 4.27
C SER A 245 13.39 -4.93 5.74
N ASP A 246 12.39 -4.22 6.25
CA ASP A 246 12.38 -3.72 7.63
C ASP A 246 12.09 -4.81 8.67
N ILE A 247 11.48 -5.92 8.21
CA ILE A 247 11.04 -7.06 9.03
C ILE A 247 11.70 -8.38 8.61
N LEU A 248 12.15 -8.50 7.36
CA LEU A 248 12.83 -9.66 6.81
C LEU A 248 14.23 -9.29 6.31
N SER A 249 15.26 -9.96 6.81
CA SER A 249 16.64 -9.80 6.34
C SER A 249 17.16 -11.11 5.76
N PRO A 250 17.89 -11.09 4.62
CA PRO A 250 18.50 -12.29 4.05
C PRO A 250 19.38 -13.06 5.04
N ARG A 251 20.05 -12.35 5.97
CA ARG A 251 20.91 -12.98 6.99
C ARG A 251 20.15 -13.80 8.02
N LYS A 252 18.86 -13.51 8.21
CA LYS A 252 17.99 -14.20 9.17
C LYS A 252 17.07 -15.23 8.49
N ALA A 253 17.25 -15.47 7.20
CA ALA A 253 16.42 -16.36 6.39
C ALA A 253 17.25 -17.60 5.97
N ASP A 254 17.83 -18.29 6.96
CA ASP A 254 18.68 -19.47 6.77
C ASP A 254 17.93 -20.68 6.19
N PHE A 255 16.62 -20.75 6.43
CA PHE A 255 15.70 -21.74 5.88
C PHE A 255 15.37 -21.58 4.40
N LEU A 256 15.77 -20.47 3.77
CA LEU A 256 15.68 -20.28 2.33
C LEU A 256 16.83 -20.99 1.63
N ASP A 257 16.57 -21.53 0.44
CA ASP A 257 17.64 -22.05 -0.42
C ASP A 257 18.42 -20.90 -1.09
N GLU A 258 19.54 -21.24 -1.74
CA GLU A 258 20.40 -20.22 -2.36
C GLU A 258 19.70 -19.45 -3.50
N ARG A 259 18.81 -20.11 -4.28
CA ARG A 259 18.05 -19.44 -5.35
C ARG A 259 17.08 -18.42 -4.76
N GLN A 260 16.42 -18.77 -3.66
CA GLN A 260 15.52 -17.90 -2.92
C GLN A 260 16.28 -16.76 -2.21
N LYS A 261 17.47 -17.01 -1.66
CA LYS A 261 18.32 -15.96 -1.06
C LYS A 261 18.80 -14.96 -2.10
N GLU A 262 19.19 -15.41 -3.28
CA GLU A 262 19.56 -14.54 -4.41
C GLU A 262 18.38 -13.67 -4.86
N ARG A 263 17.19 -14.26 -5.03
CA ARG A 263 15.98 -13.50 -5.37
C ARG A 263 15.59 -12.51 -4.27
N LEU A 264 15.63 -12.92 -3.00
CA LEU A 264 15.34 -12.05 -1.86
C LEU A 264 16.33 -10.89 -1.79
N LYS A 265 17.61 -11.12 -2.12
CA LYS A 265 18.62 -10.06 -2.18
C LYS A 265 18.27 -9.03 -3.25
N ASP A 266 17.81 -9.45 -4.42
CA ASP A 266 17.38 -8.50 -5.46
C ASP A 266 16.19 -7.66 -4.96
N LEU A 267 15.17 -8.32 -4.41
CA LEU A 267 13.94 -7.69 -3.88
C LEU A 267 14.15 -6.73 -2.71
N THR A 268 15.20 -6.94 -1.91
CA THR A 268 15.48 -6.14 -0.69
C THR A 268 16.68 -5.20 -0.83
N SER A 269 17.40 -5.25 -1.96
CA SER A 269 18.54 -4.37 -2.18
C SER A 269 18.07 -2.93 -2.38
N ARG A 270 18.52 -2.02 -1.50
CA ARG A 270 18.24 -0.56 -1.57
C ARG A 270 18.90 0.16 -2.75
N ASN A 271 19.45 -0.57 -3.71
CA ASN A 271 20.03 0.03 -4.91
C ASN A 271 18.88 0.40 -5.84
N GLY A 272 18.94 1.58 -6.48
CA GLY A 272 17.92 2.05 -7.44
C GLY A 272 17.67 1.14 -8.66
N ASN A 273 18.25 -0.06 -8.70
CA ASN A 273 18.04 -1.07 -9.73
C ASN A 273 17.35 -2.35 -9.19
N GLY A 274 17.14 -2.48 -7.88
CA GLY A 274 16.67 -3.73 -7.27
C GLY A 274 15.17 -3.96 -7.42
N ASN A 275 14.40 -2.88 -7.55
CA ASN A 275 12.94 -2.94 -7.64
C ASN A 275 12.30 -1.58 -7.98
N GLU A 276 13.02 -0.67 -8.65
CA GLU A 276 12.33 0.46 -9.28
C GLU A 276 11.52 -0.11 -10.44
N ASN A 277 10.20 -0.02 -10.40
CA ASN A 277 9.32 -0.54 -11.47
C ASN A 277 9.55 0.14 -12.82
N TYR A 278 10.42 1.15 -12.86
CA TYR A 278 10.64 2.04 -13.96
C TYR A 278 12.13 2.32 -14.16
N ILE A 279 12.53 2.40 -15.42
CA ILE A 279 13.80 3.01 -15.84
C ILE A 279 13.49 4.44 -16.21
N ILE A 280 14.13 5.39 -15.54
CA ILE A 280 13.94 6.82 -15.78
C ILE A 280 14.96 7.29 -16.82
N PHE A 281 14.49 8.08 -17.78
CA PHE A 281 15.28 8.73 -18.82
C PHE A 281 15.12 10.24 -18.70
N GLN A 282 16.22 10.97 -18.79
CA GLN A 282 16.21 12.43 -18.74
C GLN A 282 16.43 13.01 -20.14
N ALA A 283 15.68 14.05 -20.51
CA ALA A 283 15.88 14.79 -21.76
C ALA A 283 17.32 15.29 -21.96
N SER A 284 18.06 15.53 -20.87
CA SER A 284 19.45 15.98 -20.91
C SER A 284 20.46 14.93 -21.35
N GLU A 285 20.14 13.64 -21.24
CA GLU A 285 21.05 12.52 -21.55
C GLU A 285 21.16 12.29 -23.07
N GLY A 286 20.11 12.63 -23.82
CA GLY A 286 20.05 12.46 -25.26
C GLY A 286 19.92 10.99 -25.74
N PRO A 287 19.65 10.77 -27.03
CA PRO A 287 19.34 9.45 -27.59
C PRO A 287 20.38 8.36 -27.34
N GLU A 288 21.67 8.69 -27.43
CA GLU A 288 22.76 7.71 -27.28
C GLU A 288 22.88 7.20 -25.84
N GLU A 289 22.79 8.10 -24.86
CA GLU A 289 22.84 7.72 -23.44
C GLU A 289 21.61 6.90 -23.04
N TRP A 290 20.44 7.20 -23.60
CA TRP A 290 19.24 6.36 -23.39
C TRP A 290 19.45 4.94 -23.89
N GLN A 291 20.07 4.77 -25.06
CA GLN A 291 20.39 3.43 -25.58
C GLN A 291 21.42 2.71 -24.71
N GLU A 292 22.43 3.40 -24.17
CA GLU A 292 23.38 2.82 -23.21
C GLU A 292 22.71 2.45 -21.88
N THR A 293 21.74 3.25 -21.42
CA THR A 293 20.92 2.91 -20.26
C THR A 293 20.09 1.65 -20.50
N ILE A 294 19.48 1.49 -21.68
CA ILE A 294 18.81 0.23 -22.03
C ILE A 294 19.80 -0.93 -22.04
N LYS A 295 20.97 -0.80 -22.69
CA LYS A 295 21.97 -1.89 -22.75
C LYS A 295 22.38 -2.36 -21.37
N ARG A 296 22.60 -1.43 -20.43
CA ARG A 296 22.88 -1.75 -19.02
C ARG A 296 21.68 -2.40 -18.33
N ALA A 297 20.48 -1.88 -18.55
CA ALA A 297 19.26 -2.42 -17.96
C ALA A 297 18.99 -3.85 -18.42
N VAL A 298 19.22 -4.21 -19.69
CA VAL A 298 19.04 -5.57 -20.22
C VAL A 298 19.77 -6.61 -19.40
N VAL A 299 21.00 -6.33 -18.96
CA VAL A 299 21.78 -7.25 -18.14
C VAL A 299 21.11 -7.46 -16.77
N SER A 300 20.60 -6.37 -16.17
CA SER A 300 19.88 -6.42 -14.89
C SER A 300 18.54 -7.14 -15.02
N GLN A 301 17.72 -6.76 -16.01
CA GLN A 301 16.41 -7.38 -16.29
C GLN A 301 16.54 -8.88 -16.56
N ARG A 302 17.56 -9.29 -17.34
CA ARG A 302 17.87 -10.70 -17.58
C ARG A 302 18.11 -11.47 -16.28
N LYS A 303 18.92 -10.88 -15.39
CA LYS A 303 19.24 -11.49 -14.10
C LYS A 303 17.99 -11.61 -13.23
N ILE A 304 17.18 -10.57 -13.13
CA ILE A 304 15.92 -10.53 -12.35
C ILE A 304 14.98 -11.65 -12.82
N TYR A 305 14.76 -11.78 -14.13
CA TYR A 305 13.87 -12.81 -14.69
C TYR A 305 14.41 -14.23 -14.48
N LEU A 306 15.73 -14.44 -14.64
CA LEU A 306 16.36 -15.73 -14.37
C LEU A 306 16.27 -16.13 -12.88
N HIS A 307 16.41 -15.18 -11.96
CA HIS A 307 16.25 -15.45 -10.53
C HIS A 307 14.77 -15.76 -10.18
N ALA A 308 13.81 -15.05 -10.79
CA ALA A 308 12.39 -15.30 -10.60
C ALA A 308 11.94 -16.67 -11.16
N THR A 309 12.55 -17.13 -12.25
CA THR A 309 12.35 -18.50 -12.76
C THR A 309 13.09 -19.55 -11.93
N ALA A 310 14.30 -19.24 -11.41
CA ALA A 310 15.07 -20.18 -10.58
C ALA A 310 14.34 -20.59 -9.30
N VAL A 311 13.67 -19.66 -8.61
CA VAL A 311 12.85 -19.98 -7.43
C VAL A 311 11.66 -20.87 -7.77
N ARG A 312 11.01 -20.64 -8.93
CA ARG A 312 9.94 -21.51 -9.45
C ARG A 312 10.45 -22.91 -9.74
N ILE A 313 11.61 -23.03 -10.39
CA ILE A 313 12.26 -24.33 -10.65
C ILE A 313 12.53 -25.06 -9.33
N GLY A 314 13.09 -24.38 -8.33
CA GLY A 314 13.36 -25.00 -7.02
C GLY A 314 12.09 -25.46 -6.30
N TYR A 315 11.01 -24.69 -6.40
CA TYR A 315 9.71 -25.09 -5.89
C TYR A 315 9.15 -26.33 -6.62
N LEU A 316 9.17 -26.34 -7.95
CA LEU A 316 8.70 -27.47 -8.76
C LEU A 316 9.55 -28.72 -8.52
N GLU A 317 10.87 -28.57 -8.45
CA GLU A 317 11.84 -29.64 -8.14
C GLU A 317 11.46 -30.37 -6.85
N ARG A 318 11.18 -29.62 -5.78
CA ARG A 318 10.77 -30.19 -4.48
C ARG A 318 9.35 -30.73 -4.49
N SER A 319 8.41 -29.97 -5.04
CA SER A 319 6.98 -30.27 -4.94
C SER A 319 6.57 -31.46 -5.81
N LEU A 320 7.19 -31.58 -7.00
CA LEU A 320 6.94 -32.65 -7.96
C LEU A 320 8.02 -33.74 -7.93
N LYS A 321 9.04 -33.60 -7.07
CA LYS A 321 10.19 -34.53 -6.97
C LYS A 321 10.85 -34.77 -8.33
N LEU A 322 11.16 -33.69 -9.04
CA LEU A 322 11.70 -33.75 -10.39
C LEU A 322 13.09 -34.39 -10.42
N SER A 323 13.37 -35.14 -11.49
CA SER A 323 14.71 -35.66 -11.74
C SER A 323 15.69 -34.55 -12.15
N PRO A 324 17.01 -34.75 -12.03
CA PRO A 324 18.00 -33.78 -12.50
C PRO A 324 17.83 -33.40 -13.98
N GLU A 325 17.40 -34.34 -14.83
CA GLU A 325 17.13 -34.11 -16.24
C GLU A 325 15.92 -33.18 -16.45
N GLN A 326 14.86 -33.36 -15.67
CA GLN A 326 13.68 -32.48 -15.70
C GLN A 326 14.00 -31.07 -15.18
N VAL A 327 14.85 -30.97 -14.15
CA VAL A 327 15.35 -29.66 -13.66
C VAL A 327 16.22 -28.98 -14.72
N ALA A 328 17.09 -29.72 -15.41
CA ALA A 328 17.88 -29.21 -16.52
C ALA A 328 17.00 -28.73 -17.68
N TRP A 329 15.96 -29.49 -18.03
CA TRP A 329 14.96 -29.10 -19.03
C TRP A 329 14.29 -27.76 -18.68
N LEU A 330 13.78 -27.61 -17.44
CA LEU A 330 13.20 -26.35 -16.98
C LEU A 330 14.20 -25.19 -16.99
N THR A 331 15.47 -25.47 -16.68
CA THR A 331 16.55 -24.46 -16.71
C THR A 331 16.87 -23.99 -18.13
N VAL A 332 16.74 -24.87 -19.13
CA VAL A 332 16.86 -24.48 -20.54
C VAL A 332 15.64 -23.67 -20.98
N ALA A 333 14.44 -24.11 -20.62
CA ALA A 333 13.20 -23.40 -20.91
C ALA A 333 13.18 -21.99 -20.30
N SER A 334 13.65 -21.82 -19.06
CA SER A 334 13.73 -20.51 -18.40
C SER A 334 14.65 -19.54 -19.13
N LYS A 335 15.77 -20.03 -19.69
CA LYS A 335 16.65 -19.21 -20.54
C LYS A 335 15.95 -18.78 -21.83
N GLY A 336 15.19 -19.69 -22.45
CA GLY A 336 14.38 -19.39 -23.63
C GLY A 336 13.31 -18.32 -23.35
N ALA A 337 12.50 -18.54 -22.30
CA ALA A 337 11.48 -17.59 -21.84
C ALA A 337 12.08 -16.22 -21.48
N THR A 338 13.25 -16.21 -20.84
CA THR A 338 13.95 -14.95 -20.54
C THR A 338 14.35 -14.20 -21.81
N THR A 339 14.90 -14.89 -22.81
CA THR A 339 15.30 -14.25 -24.07
C THR A 339 14.09 -13.69 -24.81
N ASP A 340 12.99 -14.43 -24.83
CA ASP A 340 11.72 -14.04 -25.43
C ASP A 340 11.14 -12.78 -24.76
N ALA A 341 10.95 -12.83 -23.43
CA ALA A 341 10.41 -11.70 -22.67
C ALA A 341 11.33 -10.45 -22.70
N LEU A 342 12.65 -10.62 -22.78
CA LEU A 342 13.57 -9.49 -22.97
C LEU A 342 13.49 -8.88 -24.38
N ALA A 343 13.18 -9.68 -25.41
CA ALA A 343 13.01 -9.16 -26.76
C ALA A 343 11.76 -8.30 -26.84
N GLU A 344 10.64 -8.78 -26.31
CA GLU A 344 9.37 -8.03 -26.21
C GLU A 344 9.53 -6.74 -25.39
N TRP A 345 10.18 -6.83 -24.23
CA TRP A 345 10.44 -5.66 -23.38
C TRP A 345 11.31 -4.61 -24.10
N LYS A 346 12.36 -5.04 -24.82
CA LYS A 346 13.21 -4.13 -25.60
C LYS A 346 12.44 -3.44 -26.71
N GLU A 347 11.63 -4.18 -27.46
CA GLU A 347 10.80 -3.63 -28.54
C GLU A 347 9.86 -2.55 -28.01
N THR A 348 9.14 -2.85 -26.92
CA THR A 348 8.22 -1.92 -26.25
C THR A 348 8.94 -0.67 -25.72
N THR A 349 10.12 -0.86 -25.12
CA THR A 349 10.94 0.24 -24.59
C THR A 349 11.50 1.10 -25.73
N GLN A 350 11.93 0.50 -26.84
CA GLN A 350 12.42 1.22 -28.01
C GLN A 350 11.31 2.02 -28.69
N ALA A 351 10.09 1.48 -28.79
CA ALA A 351 8.93 2.21 -29.29
C ALA A 351 8.64 3.46 -28.43
N THR A 352 8.66 3.31 -27.10
CA THR A 352 8.52 4.44 -26.16
C THR A 352 9.60 5.49 -26.40
N ILE A 353 10.86 5.08 -26.57
CA ILE A 353 11.97 6.01 -26.82
C ILE A 353 11.82 6.73 -28.16
N GLN A 354 11.45 6.03 -29.23
CA GLN A 354 11.23 6.64 -30.55
C GLN A 354 10.13 7.70 -30.48
N GLN A 355 9.01 7.38 -29.82
CA GLN A 355 7.93 8.34 -29.58
C GLN A 355 8.42 9.58 -28.81
N MET A 356 9.24 9.39 -27.78
CA MET A 356 9.78 10.50 -26.98
C MET A 356 10.84 11.31 -27.74
N GLN A 357 11.61 10.69 -28.65
CA GLN A 357 12.54 11.39 -29.55
C GLN A 357 11.78 12.31 -30.51
N GLU A 358 10.66 11.86 -31.07
CA GLU A 358 9.79 12.70 -31.90
C GLU A 358 9.23 13.89 -31.10
N GLN A 359 8.83 13.67 -29.85
CA GLN A 359 8.35 14.74 -28.95
C GLN A 359 9.46 15.72 -28.54
N MET A 360 10.71 15.27 -28.36
CA MET A 360 11.86 16.17 -28.15
C MET A 360 12.04 17.15 -29.32
N GLY A 361 11.79 16.68 -30.54
CA GLY A 361 11.85 17.52 -31.74
C GLY A 361 10.87 18.69 -31.70
N GLN A 362 9.73 18.51 -31.01
CA GLN A 362 8.64 19.49 -30.88
C GLN A 362 8.80 20.40 -29.65
N HIS A 363 9.39 19.91 -28.55
CA HIS A 363 9.56 20.64 -27.28
C HIS A 363 10.98 21.19 -27.07
N ARG A 364 11.60 21.75 -28.11
CA ARG A 364 12.97 22.29 -28.05
C ARG A 364 13.12 23.30 -26.90
N GLY A 365 13.89 22.93 -25.87
CA GLY A 365 14.28 23.80 -24.75
C GLY A 365 13.62 23.50 -23.40
N GLN A 366 12.76 22.49 -23.30
CA GLN A 366 12.17 22.06 -22.02
C GLN A 366 12.87 20.79 -21.49
N ASN A 367 13.31 20.83 -20.23
CA ASN A 367 13.77 19.64 -19.52
C ASN A 367 12.55 18.81 -19.12
N PHE A 368 12.44 17.61 -19.65
CA PHE A 368 11.45 16.62 -19.22
C PHE A 368 12.13 15.29 -18.90
N ALA A 369 11.42 14.43 -18.18
CA ALA A 369 11.82 13.07 -17.90
C ALA A 369 10.67 12.15 -18.31
N PHE A 370 11.00 10.96 -18.77
CA PHE A 370 10.03 9.90 -19.02
C PHE A 370 10.56 8.60 -18.44
N SER A 371 9.74 7.56 -18.44
CA SER A 371 10.16 6.27 -17.93
C SER A 371 9.62 5.12 -18.77
N ALA A 372 10.36 4.01 -18.76
CA ALA A 372 9.89 2.74 -19.29
C ALA A 372 9.70 1.76 -18.13
N GLN A 373 8.67 0.92 -18.18
CA GLN A 373 8.46 -0.12 -17.18
C GLN A 373 9.58 -1.17 -17.26
N ASN A 374 9.91 -1.80 -16.14
CA ASN A 374 10.76 -2.99 -16.13
C ASN A 374 10.06 -4.22 -16.73
N ILE A 375 10.83 -5.29 -16.97
CA ILE A 375 10.23 -6.56 -17.37
C ILE A 375 9.30 -7.06 -16.26
N SER A 376 8.06 -7.39 -16.60
CA SER A 376 7.16 -8.01 -15.63
C SER A 376 7.56 -9.47 -15.41
N ILE A 377 7.64 -9.87 -14.15
CA ILE A 377 7.84 -11.27 -13.76
C ILE A 377 6.51 -11.99 -13.43
N ASP A 378 5.40 -11.25 -13.36
CA ASP A 378 4.09 -11.81 -13.06
C ASP A 378 3.59 -12.68 -14.21
N GLY A 379 3.91 -12.30 -15.45
CA GLY A 379 3.58 -13.04 -16.67
C GLY A 379 4.52 -14.20 -17.00
N ILE A 380 5.44 -14.60 -16.11
CA ILE A 380 6.32 -15.76 -16.36
C ILE A 380 5.49 -17.01 -16.65
N ASP A 381 4.44 -17.23 -15.87
CA ASP A 381 3.62 -18.43 -15.99
C ASP A 381 2.74 -18.43 -17.26
N ASP A 382 2.56 -17.26 -17.89
CA ASP A 382 1.87 -17.08 -19.17
C ASP A 382 2.83 -17.13 -20.38
N ASN A 383 4.16 -17.06 -20.17
CA ASN A 383 5.12 -17.17 -21.27
C ASN A 383 5.05 -18.56 -21.92
N GLN A 384 4.81 -18.62 -23.23
CA GLN A 384 4.53 -19.88 -23.92
C GLN A 384 5.67 -20.91 -23.82
N ILE A 385 6.94 -20.48 -23.84
CA ILE A 385 8.10 -21.38 -23.72
C ILE A 385 8.10 -22.03 -22.34
N TRP A 386 7.90 -21.22 -21.29
CA TRP A 386 7.84 -21.68 -19.91
C TRP A 386 6.61 -22.57 -19.66
N ALA A 387 5.43 -22.11 -20.05
CA ALA A 387 4.17 -22.84 -19.90
C ALA A 387 4.22 -24.22 -20.58
N ASN A 388 4.77 -24.31 -21.80
CA ASN A 388 4.96 -25.58 -22.49
C ASN A 388 5.89 -26.52 -21.71
N ALA A 389 7.02 -26.01 -21.21
CA ALA A 389 7.98 -26.81 -20.47
C ALA A 389 7.43 -27.30 -19.11
N VAL A 390 6.64 -26.49 -18.41
CA VAL A 390 5.96 -26.93 -17.18
C VAL A 390 4.88 -27.96 -17.51
N SER A 391 4.12 -27.76 -18.59
CA SER A 391 3.05 -28.68 -18.98
C SER A 391 3.55 -30.07 -19.40
N SER A 392 4.78 -30.18 -19.90
CA SER A 392 5.40 -31.46 -20.29
C SER A 392 5.85 -32.29 -19.09
N LEU A 393 5.85 -31.72 -17.87
CA LEU A 393 6.20 -32.41 -16.63
C LEU A 393 5.03 -33.18 -15.99
N LYS A 394 3.82 -33.14 -16.58
CA LYS A 394 2.57 -33.68 -16.01
C LYS A 394 2.69 -35.16 -15.60
N GLN A 395 3.12 -35.41 -14.37
CA GLN A 395 2.71 -36.55 -13.57
C GLN A 395 1.60 -36.11 -12.63
N GLY A 396 0.55 -36.93 -12.52
CA GLY A 396 -0.59 -36.65 -11.65
C GLY A 396 -0.17 -36.46 -10.18
N HIS A 397 -0.90 -35.57 -9.49
CA HIS A 397 -0.77 -35.15 -8.08
C HIS A 397 0.24 -34.00 -7.87
N ARG A 398 -0.10 -32.89 -7.20
CA ARG A 398 -0.85 -32.70 -5.93
C ARG A 398 -1.70 -31.41 -6.00
N GLN A 399 -2.76 -31.33 -5.19
CA GLN A 399 -3.52 -30.10 -4.94
C GLN A 399 -2.56 -28.97 -4.54
N ASP A 400 -2.79 -27.80 -5.13
CA ASP A 400 -1.94 -26.60 -5.07
C ASP A 400 -2.05 -25.91 -3.69
N ASP A 401 -1.50 -26.54 -2.64
CA ASP A 401 -1.56 -26.05 -1.25
C ASP A 401 -1.03 -24.61 -1.11
N ARG A 402 -0.07 -24.21 -1.97
CA ARG A 402 0.45 -22.84 -1.98
C ARG A 402 -0.62 -21.83 -2.36
N ARG A 403 -1.40 -22.07 -3.43
CA ARG A 403 -2.51 -21.17 -3.82
C ARG A 403 -3.57 -21.12 -2.72
N GLY A 404 -3.88 -22.28 -2.13
CA GLY A 404 -4.77 -22.37 -0.97
C GLY A 404 -4.28 -21.54 0.22
N PHE A 405 -3.00 -21.62 0.56
CA PHE A 405 -2.39 -20.80 1.62
C PHE A 405 -2.48 -19.30 1.31
N ILE A 406 -2.08 -18.86 0.12
CA ILE A 406 -2.14 -17.45 -0.28
C ILE A 406 -3.57 -16.91 -0.19
N HIS A 407 -4.53 -17.70 -0.67
CA HIS A 407 -5.94 -17.33 -0.63
C HIS A 407 -6.45 -17.21 0.81
N ARG A 408 -6.17 -18.19 1.68
CA ARG A 408 -6.54 -18.15 3.10
C ARG A 408 -5.92 -16.94 3.82
N ALA A 409 -4.64 -16.66 3.56
CA ALA A 409 -3.94 -15.52 4.16
C ALA A 409 -4.52 -14.17 3.72
N ARG A 410 -4.93 -14.03 2.45
CA ARG A 410 -5.67 -12.87 1.94
C ARG A 410 -7.02 -12.71 2.63
N ALA A 411 -7.81 -13.77 2.73
CA ALA A 411 -9.11 -13.72 3.41
C ALA A 411 -8.96 -13.37 4.90
N GLY A 412 -7.99 -13.99 5.58
CA GLY A 412 -7.68 -13.72 6.98
C GLY A 412 -7.28 -12.26 7.23
N SER A 413 -6.43 -11.68 6.38
CA SER A 413 -6.03 -10.27 6.54
C SER A 413 -7.17 -9.29 6.29
N VAL A 414 -8.05 -9.58 5.33
CA VAL A 414 -9.25 -8.76 5.09
C VAL A 414 -10.19 -8.81 6.28
N VAL A 415 -10.45 -10.00 6.86
CA VAL A 415 -11.25 -10.10 8.09
C VAL A 415 -10.58 -9.38 9.25
N ALA A 416 -9.27 -9.47 9.41
CA ALA A 416 -8.54 -8.75 10.45
C ALA A 416 -8.60 -7.23 10.27
N LEU A 417 -8.57 -6.72 9.04
CA LEU A 417 -8.77 -5.30 8.74
C LEU A 417 -10.21 -4.86 9.04
N LEU A 418 -11.20 -5.65 8.64
CA LEU A 418 -12.61 -5.39 8.94
C LEU A 418 -12.88 -5.43 10.45
N ASP A 419 -12.27 -6.38 11.16
CA ASP A 419 -12.37 -6.50 12.61
C ASP A 419 -11.89 -5.22 13.32
N GLN A 420 -10.88 -4.51 12.80
CA GLN A 420 -10.42 -3.24 13.38
C GLN A 420 -11.54 -2.19 13.51
N GLU A 421 -12.52 -2.20 12.59
CA GLU A 421 -13.65 -1.28 12.59
C GLU A 421 -14.95 -1.88 13.10
N LEU A 422 -15.19 -3.16 12.81
CA LEU A 422 -16.42 -3.87 13.17
C LEU A 422 -16.41 -4.40 14.61
N TRP A 423 -15.25 -4.53 15.26
CA TRP A 423 -15.14 -5.11 16.60
C TRP A 423 -15.87 -6.46 16.69
N LEU A 424 -15.37 -7.45 15.95
CA LEU A 424 -16.04 -8.73 15.79
C LEU A 424 -15.79 -9.63 17.01
N LEU A 425 -16.81 -10.40 17.37
CA LEU A 425 -16.67 -11.56 18.25
C LEU A 425 -15.99 -12.73 17.50
N PRO A 426 -15.36 -13.68 18.20
CA PRO A 426 -14.68 -14.81 17.57
C PRO A 426 -15.53 -15.58 16.56
N GLN A 427 -16.80 -15.85 16.88
CA GLN A 427 -17.74 -16.57 16.01
C GLN A 427 -18.07 -15.75 14.75
N GLN A 428 -18.16 -14.44 14.88
CA GLN A 428 -18.40 -13.53 13.76
C GLN A 428 -17.20 -13.47 12.83
N ARG A 429 -15.97 -13.51 13.37
CA ARG A 429 -14.75 -13.61 12.55
C ARG A 429 -14.74 -14.90 11.73
N SER A 430 -15.12 -16.03 12.33
CA SER A 430 -15.21 -17.31 11.60
C SER A 430 -16.26 -17.25 10.48
N GLY A 431 -17.46 -16.76 10.77
CA GLY A 431 -18.51 -16.60 9.74
C GLY A 431 -18.10 -15.65 8.63
N LEU A 432 -17.50 -14.51 8.97
CA LEU A 432 -17.06 -13.53 7.99
C LEU A 432 -15.85 -14.02 7.16
N LEU A 433 -15.01 -14.88 7.72
CA LEU A 433 -13.90 -15.52 7.00
C LEU A 433 -14.40 -16.43 5.89
N GLU A 434 -15.46 -17.20 6.13
CA GLU A 434 -16.09 -18.04 5.11
C GLU A 434 -16.65 -17.18 3.96
N LEU A 435 -17.41 -16.13 4.29
CA LEU A 435 -17.96 -15.20 3.31
C LEU A 435 -16.86 -14.48 2.52
N THR A 436 -15.83 -13.99 3.21
CA THR A 436 -14.71 -13.28 2.59
C THR A 436 -13.91 -14.19 1.67
N SER A 437 -13.67 -15.44 2.10
CA SER A 437 -13.01 -16.45 1.27
C SER A 437 -13.85 -16.77 0.02
N GLY A 438 -15.17 -16.83 0.12
CA GLY A 438 -16.03 -17.03 -1.06
C GLY A 438 -16.06 -15.85 -2.04
N ALA A 439 -15.85 -14.63 -1.53
CA ALA A 439 -15.93 -13.40 -2.32
C ALA A 439 -14.62 -12.99 -3.02
N LEU A 440 -13.47 -13.46 -2.52
CA LEU A 440 -12.16 -13.11 -3.07
C LEU A 440 -11.85 -13.91 -4.36
N PRO A 441 -11.11 -13.31 -5.31
CA PRO A 441 -10.72 -14.00 -6.52
C PRO A 441 -9.70 -15.09 -6.20
N HIS A 442 -9.84 -16.24 -6.86
CA HIS A 442 -8.94 -17.37 -6.68
C HIS A 442 -7.62 -17.19 -7.44
N ASN A 443 -7.59 -16.30 -8.43
CA ASN A 443 -6.38 -15.98 -9.17
C ASN A 443 -5.40 -15.16 -8.30
N THR A 444 -4.11 -15.34 -8.57
CA THR A 444 -3.05 -14.57 -7.90
C THR A 444 -2.63 -13.34 -8.68
N SER A 445 -3.24 -13.09 -9.85
CA SER A 445 -2.92 -11.97 -10.74
C SER A 445 -3.07 -10.65 -10.01
N LEU A 446 -2.01 -9.84 -10.07
CA LEU A 446 -1.98 -8.55 -9.42
C LEU A 446 -2.76 -7.52 -10.25
N SER A 447 -3.53 -6.67 -9.58
CA SER A 447 -4.07 -5.47 -10.21
C SER A 447 -2.94 -4.49 -10.48
N GLN A 448 -3.05 -3.66 -11.53
CA GLN A 448 -2.12 -2.55 -11.80
C GLN A 448 -1.99 -1.59 -10.59
N TRP A 449 -2.98 -1.59 -9.70
CA TRP A 449 -3.03 -0.76 -8.50
C TRP A 449 -2.54 -1.45 -7.22
N ASP A 450 -2.18 -2.74 -7.25
CA ASP A 450 -1.80 -3.49 -6.04
C ASP A 450 -0.55 -2.93 -5.34
N GLN A 451 0.36 -2.31 -6.10
CA GLN A 451 1.54 -1.64 -5.51
C GLN A 451 1.17 -0.40 -4.66
N TRP A 452 -0.04 0.16 -4.84
CA TRP A 452 -0.45 1.44 -4.26
C TRP A 452 -1.58 1.33 -3.23
N ILE A 453 -2.52 0.41 -3.44
CA ILE A 453 -3.77 0.36 -2.66
C ILE A 453 -4.32 -1.07 -2.45
N ARG A 454 -3.49 -2.11 -2.51
CA ARG A 454 -3.93 -3.53 -2.46
C ARG A 454 -4.94 -3.85 -1.36
N GLU A 455 -4.74 -3.37 -0.14
CA GLU A 455 -5.63 -3.68 0.97
C GLU A 455 -7.03 -3.06 0.78
N LEU A 456 -7.13 -1.88 0.15
CA LEU A 456 -8.43 -1.29 -0.24
C LEU A 456 -9.12 -2.14 -1.32
N LEU A 457 -8.34 -2.66 -2.28
CA LEU A 457 -8.86 -3.53 -3.35
C LEU A 457 -9.41 -4.83 -2.77
N LEU A 458 -8.64 -5.47 -1.87
CA LEU A 458 -9.04 -6.73 -1.25
C LEU A 458 -10.29 -6.59 -0.38
N ILE A 459 -10.44 -5.48 0.36
CA ILE A 459 -11.66 -5.20 1.16
C ILE A 459 -12.88 -4.95 0.27
N ALA A 460 -12.70 -4.38 -0.92
CA ALA A 460 -13.81 -4.08 -1.82
C ALA A 460 -14.57 -5.34 -2.27
N TYR A 461 -13.89 -6.49 -2.40
CA TYR A 461 -14.50 -7.76 -2.79
C TYR A 461 -15.62 -8.20 -1.84
N PRO A 462 -15.37 -8.52 -0.55
CA PRO A 462 -16.43 -8.96 0.34
C PRO A 462 -17.52 -7.89 0.54
N LEU A 463 -17.18 -6.60 0.54
CA LEU A 463 -18.17 -5.52 0.68
C LEU A 463 -19.20 -5.48 -0.47
N HIS A 464 -18.81 -5.86 -1.69
CA HIS A 464 -19.66 -5.75 -2.88
C HIS A 464 -20.10 -7.09 -3.49
N LYS A 465 -19.39 -8.18 -3.24
CA LYS A 465 -19.69 -9.51 -3.80
C LYS A 465 -20.44 -10.43 -2.83
N THR A 466 -20.45 -10.12 -1.54
CA THR A 466 -21.24 -10.89 -0.56
C THR A 466 -22.70 -10.42 -0.57
N ARG A 467 -23.65 -11.36 -0.50
CA ARG A 467 -25.08 -11.01 -0.42
C ARG A 467 -25.39 -10.38 0.94
N ASP A 468 -26.19 -9.32 0.95
CA ASP A 468 -26.51 -8.60 2.19
C ASP A 468 -27.17 -9.52 3.23
N ALA A 469 -27.98 -10.50 2.81
CA ALA A 469 -28.61 -11.48 3.71
C ALA A 469 -27.60 -12.38 4.44
N ASP A 470 -26.50 -12.76 3.76
CA ASP A 470 -25.46 -13.59 4.38
C ASP A 470 -24.67 -12.78 5.42
N VAL A 471 -24.40 -11.51 5.14
CA VAL A 471 -23.73 -10.59 6.08
C VAL A 471 -24.61 -10.32 7.30
N GLN A 472 -25.92 -10.13 7.09
CA GLN A 472 -26.91 -9.93 8.17
C GLN A 472 -27.04 -11.14 9.10
N ALA A 473 -26.73 -12.34 8.62
CA ALA A 473 -26.73 -13.54 9.45
C ALA A 473 -25.51 -13.62 10.39
N VAL A 474 -24.45 -12.84 10.13
CA VAL A 474 -23.18 -12.88 10.89
C VAL A 474 -23.00 -11.64 11.77
N LEU A 475 -23.37 -10.46 11.27
CA LEU A 475 -23.11 -9.18 11.94
C LEU A 475 -24.31 -8.68 12.75
N SER A 476 -24.02 -8.00 13.87
CA SER A 476 -25.05 -7.27 14.63
C SER A 476 -25.50 -6.01 13.87
N GLU A 477 -26.61 -5.40 14.29
CA GLU A 477 -27.14 -4.18 13.67
C GLU A 477 -26.13 -3.01 13.68
N SER A 478 -25.39 -2.82 14.79
CA SER A 478 -24.37 -1.77 14.88
C SER A 478 -23.18 -2.05 13.95
N GLN A 479 -22.79 -3.32 13.80
CA GLN A 479 -21.74 -3.73 12.88
C GLN A 479 -22.19 -3.61 11.42
N LEU A 480 -23.45 -3.91 11.11
CA LEU A 480 -24.03 -3.69 9.79
C LEU A 480 -24.00 -2.20 9.39
N ALA A 481 -24.21 -1.28 10.34
CA ALA A 481 -24.08 0.15 10.07
C ALA A 481 -22.65 0.53 9.67
N VAL A 482 -21.63 0.00 10.36
CA VAL A 482 -20.22 0.18 10.00
C VAL A 482 -19.92 -0.45 8.63
N TRP A 483 -20.41 -1.65 8.37
CA TRP A 483 -20.28 -2.34 7.07
C TRP A 483 -20.82 -1.49 5.92
N GLN A 484 -22.02 -0.93 6.06
CA GLN A 484 -22.62 -0.08 5.03
C GLN A 484 -21.85 1.23 4.83
N GLN A 485 -21.32 1.82 5.90
CA GLN A 485 -20.44 3.00 5.77
C GLN A 485 -19.15 2.66 5.02
N LEU A 486 -18.52 1.53 5.34
CA LEU A 486 -17.35 1.04 4.62
C LEU A 486 -17.66 0.80 3.14
N LYS A 487 -18.77 0.13 2.83
CA LYS A 487 -19.25 -0.11 1.47
C LYS A 487 -19.50 1.21 0.72
N SER A 488 -20.05 2.23 1.39
CA SER A 488 -20.37 3.53 0.77
C SER A 488 -19.15 4.35 0.33
N PHE A 489 -17.96 4.04 0.86
CA PHE A 489 -16.71 4.66 0.41
C PHE A 489 -16.39 4.32 -1.06
N PHE A 490 -16.77 3.11 -1.49
CA PHE A 490 -16.56 2.59 -2.83
C PHE A 490 -17.77 2.93 -3.71
N ARG A 491 -17.56 3.61 -4.84
CA ARG A 491 -18.64 3.91 -5.78
C ARG A 491 -18.75 2.78 -6.79
N TRP A 492 -19.79 1.96 -6.64
CA TRP A 492 -20.05 0.83 -7.52
C TRP A 492 -20.78 1.30 -8.79
N ASN A 493 -20.14 1.15 -9.96
CA ASN A 493 -20.79 1.35 -11.24
C ASN A 493 -21.34 0.01 -11.78
N GLN A 494 -22.64 -0.20 -11.58
CA GLN A 494 -23.32 -1.43 -12.01
C GLN A 494 -23.27 -1.66 -13.52
N GLY A 495 -23.30 -0.60 -14.32
CA GLY A 495 -23.37 -0.72 -15.78
C GLY A 495 -22.12 -1.32 -16.42
N ASN A 496 -20.96 -1.09 -15.79
CA ASN A 496 -19.64 -1.49 -16.31
C ASN A 496 -18.88 -2.42 -15.35
N ASN A 497 -19.52 -2.91 -14.28
CA ASN A 497 -18.98 -3.83 -13.27
C ASN A 497 -17.62 -3.40 -12.69
N TYR A 498 -17.46 -2.11 -12.38
CA TYR A 498 -16.25 -1.58 -11.75
C TYR A 498 -16.55 -0.76 -10.48
N ILE A 499 -15.57 -0.71 -9.60
CA ILE A 499 -15.52 0.12 -8.40
C ILE A 499 -14.63 1.32 -8.65
N GLU A 500 -15.11 2.50 -8.25
CA GLU A 500 -14.29 3.69 -8.08
C GLU A 500 -13.94 3.88 -6.62
N ILE A 501 -12.65 4.06 -6.36
CA ILE A 501 -12.11 4.50 -5.09
C ILE A 501 -11.72 5.97 -5.22
N PRO A 502 -12.53 6.91 -4.69
CA PRO A 502 -12.33 8.34 -4.92
C PRO A 502 -11.11 8.87 -4.16
N LEU A 503 -10.31 9.72 -4.82
CA LEU A 503 -9.27 10.52 -4.21
C LEU A 503 -9.87 11.86 -3.78
N LYS A 504 -9.94 12.11 -2.48
CA LYS A 504 -10.75 13.20 -1.91
C LYS A 504 -10.32 14.58 -2.41
N ASN A 505 -9.00 14.85 -2.44
CA ASN A 505 -8.47 16.18 -2.71
C ASN A 505 -7.68 16.31 -4.03
N GLN A 506 -7.50 15.21 -4.77
CA GLN A 506 -6.65 15.19 -5.99
C GLN A 506 -7.44 15.11 -7.31
N GLY A 507 -8.78 15.12 -7.26
CA GLY A 507 -9.62 15.20 -8.47
C GLY A 507 -9.65 13.93 -9.33
N GLY A 508 -9.41 12.75 -8.75
CA GLY A 508 -9.35 11.47 -9.46
C GLY A 508 -9.95 10.31 -8.68
N SER A 509 -9.87 9.10 -9.25
CA SER A 509 -10.24 7.85 -8.58
C SER A 509 -9.42 6.69 -9.12
N PHE A 510 -9.24 5.65 -8.31
CA PHE A 510 -8.81 4.36 -8.83
C PHE A 510 -10.03 3.60 -9.35
N GLN A 511 -9.94 3.13 -10.59
CA GLN A 511 -10.97 2.31 -11.22
C GLN A 511 -10.52 0.85 -11.24
N VAL A 512 -11.36 -0.03 -10.72
CA VAL A 512 -11.04 -1.44 -10.49
C VAL A 512 -12.21 -2.29 -10.94
N GLN A 513 -11.98 -3.20 -11.85
CA GLN A 513 -12.97 -4.20 -12.22
C GLN A 513 -12.97 -5.33 -11.19
N LEU A 514 -14.11 -5.62 -10.56
CA LEU A 514 -14.24 -6.80 -9.71
C LEU A 514 -14.61 -8.00 -10.59
N ASN A 515 -13.59 -8.58 -11.22
CA ASN A 515 -13.70 -9.80 -12.01
C ASN A 515 -13.78 -11.04 -11.10
N GLU A 516 -14.28 -12.14 -11.65
CA GLU A 516 -14.41 -13.44 -10.97
C GLU A 516 -13.06 -14.14 -10.77
#